data_AF-A0A7C5YX83-F1
#
_entry.id   AF-A0A7C5YX83-F1
#
_cell.length_a   1.000
_cell.length_b   1.000
_cell.length_c   1.000
_cell.angle_alpha   90.00
_cell.angle_beta   90.00
_cell.angle_gamma   90.00
#
_symmetry.space_group_name_H-M   'P 1'
#
loop_
_entity.id
_entity.type
_entity.pdbx_description
1 polymer ?
#
loop_
_entity_poly.entity_id
_entity_poly.type
_entity_poly.pdbx_seq_one_letter_code
_entity_poly.pdbx_strand_id
1 'polypeptide(L)' 'MSNEWIQGHLKLCGVLLLVLAGLNAWCAYEVFAEHPLAALANGTTSVVITLGVLLTWGTGTTQ' A
#
# COMPACT_ATOMS: atom_id res chain seq x y z
N MET A 1 1.15 27.03 6.51
CA MET A 1 1.41 26.14 7.66
C MET A 1 0.62 24.82 7.57
N SER A 2 -0.70 24.79 7.37
CA SER A 2 -1.45 23.51 7.34
C SER A 2 -1.08 22.55 6.20
N ASN A 3 -0.64 23.04 5.04
CA ASN A 3 -0.46 22.21 3.86
C ASN A 3 0.79 21.29 3.94
N GLU A 4 1.88 21.77 4.54
CA GLU A 4 3.10 20.97 4.74
C GLU A 4 2.92 19.87 5.79
N TRP A 5 2.15 20.16 6.85
CA TRP A 5 1.79 19.18 7.87
C TRP A 5 0.94 18.05 7.29
N ILE A 6 -0.04 18.38 6.43
CA ILE A 6 -0.89 17.42 5.72
C ILE A 6 -0.05 16.58 4.75
N GLN A 7 0.83 17.19 3.95
CA GLN A 7 1.72 16.43 3.06
C GLN A 7 2.65 15.48 3.83
N GLY A 8 3.20 15.92 4.96
CA GLY A 8 4.02 15.07 5.83
C GLY A 8 3.25 13.84 6.32
N HIS A 9 2.00 14.04 6.76
CA HIS A 9 1.13 12.94 7.21
C HIS A 9 0.76 11.99 6.06
N LEU A 10 0.42 12.52 4.88
CA LEU A 10 0.12 11.68 3.71
C LEU A 10 1.31 10.83 3.28
N LYS A 11 2.53 11.39 3.34
CA LYS A 11 3.75 10.65 3.03
C LYS A 11 4.04 9.56 4.05
N LEU A 12 3.90 9.87 5.34
CA LEU A 12 4.03 8.89 6.42
C LEU A 12 2.99 7.75 6.29
N CYS A 13 1.74 8.12 5.98
CA CYS A 13 0.66 7.17 5.76
C CYS A 13 0.93 6.28 4.55
N GLY A 14 1.46 6.84 3.46
CA GLY A 14 1.89 6.07 2.28
C GLY A 14 2.98 5.05 2.60
N VAL A 15 3.98 5.42 3.42
CA VAL A 15 5.01 4.48 3.87
C VAL A 15 4.41 3.36 4.73
N LEU A 16 3.53 3.70 5.66
CA LEU A 16 2.85 2.72 6.51
C LEU A 16 2.01 1.73 5.66
N LEU A 17 1.32 2.25 4.65
CA LEU A 17 0.54 1.47 3.70
C LEU A 17 1.42 0.51 2.89
N LEU A 18 2.62 0.93 2.45
CA LEU A 18 3.55 0.03 1.77
C LEU A 18 4.06 -1.11 2.67
N VAL A 19 4.31 -0.82 3.95
CA VAL A 19 4.65 -1.87 4.94
C VAL A 19 3.48 -2.86 5.06
N LEU A 20 2.25 -2.34 5.14
CA LEU A 20 1.04 -3.15 5.20
C LEU A 20 0.86 -3.99 3.92
N ALA A 21 1.17 -3.44 2.75
CA ALA A 21 1.12 -4.16 1.48
C ALA A 21 2.13 -5.32 1.46
N GLY A 22 3.36 -5.09 1.91
CA GLY A 22 4.37 -6.16 2.04
C GLY A 22 3.92 -7.28 2.97
N LEU A 23 3.34 -6.93 4.13
CA LEU A 23 2.79 -7.90 5.07
C LEU A 23 1.61 -8.69 4.47
N ASN A 24 0.72 -8.03 3.71
CA ASN A 24 -0.39 -8.71 3.03
C ASN A 24 0.11 -9.69 1.96
N ALA A 25 1.14 -9.33 1.20
CA ALA A 25 1.75 -10.24 0.22
C ALA A 25 2.43 -11.43 0.90
N TRP A 26 3.15 -11.19 2.00
CA TRP A 26 3.76 -12.24 2.81
C TRP A 26 2.71 -13.21 3.38
N CYS A 27 1.63 -12.66 3.97
CA CYS A 27 0.54 -13.44 4.53
C CYS A 27 -0.19 -14.27 3.47
N ALA A 28 -0.37 -13.71 2.27
CA ALA A 28 -0.92 -14.42 1.13
C ALA A 28 -0.09 -15.66 0.74
N TYR A 29 1.24 -15.54 0.78
CA TYR A 29 2.16 -16.61 0.36
C TYR A 29 2.40 -17.67 1.45
N GLU A 30 2.59 -17.24 2.70
CA GLU A 30 3.00 -18.13 3.80
C GLU A 30 1.82 -18.64 4.63
N VAL A 31 0.82 -17.80 4.90
CA VAL A 31 -0.27 -18.12 5.84
C VAL A 31 -1.48 -18.68 5.10
N PHE A 32 -1.80 -18.13 3.94
CA PHE A 32 -2.97 -18.53 3.15
C PHE A 32 -2.63 -19.42 1.96
N ALA A 33 -1.44 -20.06 1.94
CA ALA A 33 -1.02 -20.97 0.87
C ALA A 33 -2.08 -22.05 0.57
N GLU A 34 -2.74 -22.57 1.61
CA GLU A 34 -3.78 -23.61 1.51
C GLU A 34 -5.20 -23.03 1.32
N HIS A 35 -5.35 -21.70 1.34
CA HIS A 35 -6.61 -20.97 1.21
C HIS A 35 -6.56 -20.00 0.02
N PRO A 36 -6.78 -20.51 -1.22
CA PRO A 36 -6.52 -19.75 -2.44
C PRO A 36 -7.32 -18.45 -2.56
N LEU A 37 -8.56 -18.42 -2.07
CA LEU A 37 -9.38 -17.20 -2.06
C LEU A 37 -8.84 -16.14 -1.10
N ALA A 38 -8.38 -16.55 0.08
CA ALA A 38 -7.81 -15.63 1.06
C ALA A 38 -6.43 -15.10 0.60
N ALA A 39 -5.60 -15.97 0.01
CA ALA A 39 -4.34 -15.58 -0.61
C ALA A 39 -4.56 -14.56 -1.74
N LEU A 40 -5.52 -14.82 -2.63
CA LEU A 40 -5.86 -13.91 -3.72
C LEU A 40 -6.34 -12.55 -3.21
N ALA A 41 -7.20 -12.51 -2.19
CA ALA A 41 -7.70 -11.26 -1.62
C ALA A 41 -6.58 -10.43 -0.97
N ASN A 42 -5.70 -11.07 -0.19
CA ASN A 42 -4.56 -10.40 0.45
C ASN A 42 -3.52 -9.92 -0.59
N GLY A 43 -3.19 -10.76 -1.57
CA GLY A 43 -2.29 -10.39 -2.67
C GLY A 43 -2.84 -9.24 -3.51
N THR A 44 -4.13 -9.28 -3.87
CA THR A 44 -4.78 -8.20 -4.63
C THR A 44 -4.78 -6.89 -3.83
N THR A 45 -5.09 -6.96 -2.53
CA THR A 45 -5.09 -5.79 -1.64
C THR A 45 -3.68 -5.18 -1.55
N SER A 46 -2.64 -6.00 -1.44
CA SER A 46 -1.24 -5.57 -1.49
C SER A 46 -0.91 -4.78 -2.76
N VAL A 47 -1.32 -5.28 -3.93
CA VAL A 47 -1.11 -4.61 -5.22
C VAL A 47 -1.85 -3.28 -5.29
N VAL A 48 -3.13 -3.24 -4.89
CA VAL A 48 -3.94 -2.01 -4.90
C VAL A 48 -3.34 -0.94 -4.01
N ILE A 49 -2.90 -1.31 -2.79
CA ILE A 49 -2.26 -0.37 -1.87
C ILE A 49 -0.96 0.16 -2.48
N THR A 50 -0.12 -0.71 -3.03
CA THR A 50 1.16 -0.34 -3.64
C THR A 50 0.96 0.63 -4.80
N LEU A 51 0.02 0.34 -5.70
CA LEU A 51 -0.33 1.22 -6.81
C LEU A 51 -0.92 2.55 -6.32
N GLY A 52 -1.80 2.52 -5.33
CA GLY A 52 -2.39 3.73 -4.74
C GLY A 52 -1.33 4.66 -4.18
N VAL A 53 -0.34 4.13 -3.45
CA VAL A 53 0.78 4.92 -2.91
C VAL A 53 1.67 5.46 -4.03
N LEU A 54 2.05 4.62 -5.00
CA LEU A 54 2.88 5.02 -6.14
C LEU A 54 2.21 6.14 -6.96
N LEU A 55 0.92 6.01 -7.25
CA LEU A 55 0.17 7.04 -7.98
C LEU A 55 0.02 8.32 -7.16
N THR A 56 -0.21 8.22 -5.85
CA THR A 56 -0.30 9.39 -4.95
C THR A 56 1.03 10.15 -4.87
N TRP A 57 2.17 9.47 -4.93
CA TRP A 57 3.48 10.12 -4.94
C TRP A 57 3.91 10.59 -6.34
N GLY A 58 3.62 9.81 -7.38
CA GLY A 58 3.98 10.11 -8.78
C GLY A 58 3.14 11.21 -9.43
N THR A 59 1.93 11.46 -8.94
CA THR A 59 1.09 12.60 -9.41
C THR A 59 1.58 13.96 -8.92
N GLY A 60 2.63 14.01 -8.08
CA GLY A 60 3.29 15.25 -7.68
C GLY A 60 4.14 15.91 -8.77
N THR A 61 4.32 15.28 -9.94
CA THR A 61 5.16 15.79 -11.06
C THR A 61 4.39 16.26 -12.28
N THR A 62 3.08 16.49 -12.21
CA THR A 62 2.36 17.24 -13.26
C THR A 62 2.45 18.74 -12.94
N GLN A 63 3.53 19.37 -13.42
CA GLN A 63 3.53 20.77 -13.83
C GLN A 63 3.02 20.87 -15.27
#